data_AF-A0A378K8P6-F1
#
_entry.id   AF-A0A378K8P6-F1
#
_cell.length_a   1.000
_cell.length_b   1.000
_cell.length_c   1.000
_cell.angle_alpha   90.00
_cell.angle_beta   90.00
_cell.angle_gamma   90.00
#
_symmetry.space_group_name_H-M   'P 1'
#
loop_
_entity.id
_entity.type
_entity.pdbx_description
1 polymer ?
#
loop_
_entity_poly.entity_id
_entity_poly.type
_entity_poly.pdbx_seq_one_letter_code
_entity_poly.pdbx_strand_id
1 'polypeptide(L)'
;MHLKNFSLITRDRKISISPAYDLLNSTIAQKNTKEEIALLLKGKKNNLTKSDFFNYFAVEKLGLNQNVINGIAQEFHQAIPEWRELISFSFLSQPMQEKYLQLLDQRCKRLNFFD
;
A
#
# COMPACT_ATOMS: atom_id res chain seq x y z
N MET A 1 -1.22 9.59 1.89
CA MET A 1 -0.32 9.87 3.02
C MET A 1 0.75 10.88 2.63
N HIS A 2 0.85 12.00 3.32
CA HIS A 2 1.95 12.98 3.21
C HIS A 2 2.86 12.93 4.45
N LEU A 3 3.92 13.74 4.50
CA LEU A 3 4.94 13.67 5.57
C LEU A 3 4.37 13.80 7.00
N LYS A 4 3.27 14.54 7.21
CA LYS A 4 2.63 14.65 8.54
C LYS A 4 1.92 13.36 9.01
N ASN A 5 1.79 12.34 8.14
CA ASN A 5 1.20 11.04 8.48
C ASN A 5 2.24 10.04 9.01
N PHE A 6 3.49 10.49 9.19
CA PHE A 6 4.54 9.73 9.83
C PHE A 6 4.96 10.46 11.10
N SER A 7 5.03 9.73 12.21
CA SER A 7 5.47 10.25 13.49
C SER A 7 6.58 9.38 14.07
N LEU A 8 7.46 10.01 14.83
CA LEU A 8 8.47 9.34 15.64
C LEU A 8 8.03 9.36 17.10
N ILE A 9 8.18 8.22 17.77
CA ILE A 9 7.97 8.08 19.20
C ILE A 9 9.34 7.97 19.85
N THR A 10 9.58 8.77 20.89
CA THR A 10 10.77 8.64 21.74
C THR A 10 10.36 8.14 23.12
N ARG A 11 10.88 6.98 23.51
CA ARG A 11 10.70 6.38 24.84
C ARG A 11 12.02 5.80 25.31
N ASP A 12 12.41 6.06 26.55
CA ASP A 12 13.65 5.55 27.14
C ASP A 12 14.89 5.78 26.27
N ARG A 13 14.99 6.97 25.65
CA ARG A 13 16.05 7.36 24.69
C ARG A 13 16.12 6.52 23.42
N LYS A 14 15.11 5.69 23.14
CA LYS A 14 14.95 4.97 21.86
C LYS A 14 13.94 5.71 20.98
N ILE A 15 14.30 5.87 19.71
CA ILE A 15 13.45 6.47 18.70
C ILE A 15 12.89 5.33 17.83
N SER A 16 11.57 5.30 17.64
CA SER A 16 10.89 4.36 16.75
C SER A 16 9.82 5.06 15.93
N ILE A 17 9.40 4.43 14.83
CA ILE A 17 8.22 4.87 14.07
C ILE A 17 6.96 4.58 14.90
N SER A 18 5.96 5.46 14.86
CA SER A 18 4.65 5.19 15.46
C SER A 18 3.89 4.10 14.68
N PRO A 19 2.86 3.47 15.26
CA PRO A 19 1.88 2.75 14.45
C PRO A 19 1.36 3.63 13.31
N ALA A 20 0.99 3.02 12.18
CA ALA A 20 0.40 3.74 11.06
C ALA A 20 -0.98 4.30 11.45
N TYR A 21 -1.29 5.51 10.98
CA TYR A 21 -2.56 6.18 11.23
C TYR A 21 -2.99 6.99 10.00
N ASP A 22 -4.24 7.47 10.00
CA ASP A 22 -4.83 8.22 8.89
C ASP A 22 -4.74 7.46 7.54
N LEU A 23 -5.11 6.17 7.60
CA LEU A 23 -5.19 5.28 6.44
C LEU A 23 -6.59 5.36 5.83
N LEU A 24 -6.74 6.17 4.78
CA LEU A 24 -7.98 6.30 4.02
C LEU A 24 -7.75 6.00 2.54
N ASN A 25 -8.66 5.23 1.93
CA ASN A 25 -8.65 5.00 0.50
C ASN A 25 -9.30 6.17 -0.25
N SER A 26 -8.53 7.22 -0.54
CA SER A 26 -9.00 8.40 -1.29
C SER A 26 -9.47 8.07 -2.71
N THR A 27 -8.98 6.99 -3.33
CA THR A 27 -9.45 6.54 -4.66
C THR A 27 -10.94 6.19 -4.64
N ILE A 28 -11.43 5.65 -3.52
CA ILE A 28 -12.83 5.25 -3.37
C ILE A 28 -13.65 6.36 -2.70
N ALA A 29 -13.09 7.03 -1.69
CA ALA A 29 -13.80 8.01 -0.89
C ALA A 29 -14.03 9.35 -1.61
N GLN A 30 -13.17 9.72 -2.56
CA GLN A 30 -13.25 11.00 -3.27
C GLN A 30 -13.60 10.81 -4.74
N LYS A 31 -14.47 11.69 -5.27
CA LYS A 31 -14.79 11.72 -6.69
C LYS A 31 -13.60 12.29 -7.46
N ASN A 32 -13.20 11.64 -8.57
CA ASN A 32 -12.17 12.10 -9.50
C ASN A 32 -10.72 12.13 -8.97
N THR A 33 -10.38 11.31 -7.99
CA THR A 33 -9.00 11.20 -7.49
C THR A 33 -8.06 10.70 -8.59
N LYS A 34 -7.15 11.58 -9.04
CA LYS A 34 -6.13 11.25 -10.06
C LYS A 34 -4.81 10.74 -9.48
N GLU A 35 -4.57 10.97 -8.20
CA GLU A 35 -3.33 10.62 -7.50
C GLU A 35 -3.54 9.42 -6.57
N GLU A 36 -2.73 8.37 -6.71
CA GLU A 36 -2.75 7.18 -5.86
C GLU A 36 -1.87 7.35 -4.62
N ILE A 37 -0.81 8.16 -4.71
CA ILE A 37 0.10 8.49 -3.60
C ILE A 37 0.38 9.99 -3.57
N ALA A 38 0.64 10.55 -2.38
CA ALA A 38 0.89 11.99 -2.23
C ALA A 38 2.36 12.36 -2.53
N LEU A 39 3.30 11.48 -2.15
CA LEU A 39 4.73 11.65 -2.43
C LEU A 39 5.07 10.98 -3.76
N LEU A 40 5.87 11.63 -4.59
CA LEU A 40 6.27 11.11 -5.89
C LEU A 40 7.16 9.87 -5.75
N LEU A 41 6.88 8.84 -6.55
CA LEU A 41 7.77 7.70 -6.73
C LEU A 41 8.21 7.64 -8.19
N LYS A 42 9.52 7.80 -8.43
CA LYS A 42 10.08 7.85 -9.81
C LYS A 42 9.38 8.90 -10.69
N GLY A 43 9.03 10.06 -10.12
CA GLY A 43 8.30 11.13 -10.81
C GLY A 43 6.81 10.83 -11.07
N LYS A 44 6.27 9.71 -10.57
CA LYS A 44 4.88 9.29 -10.75
C LYS A 44 4.10 9.43 -9.45
N LYS A 45 2.79 9.70 -9.57
CA LYS A 45 1.82 9.66 -8.47
C LYS A 45 0.68 8.66 -8.68
N ASN A 46 0.63 8.02 -9.84
CA ASN A 46 -0.39 7.05 -10.24
C ASN A 46 0.23 6.03 -11.19
N ASN A 47 -0.54 4.99 -11.53
CA ASN A 47 -0.11 3.93 -12.45
C ASN A 47 1.22 3.28 -12.02
N LEU A 48 1.38 3.09 -10.72
CA LEU A 48 2.59 2.53 -10.12
C LEU A 48 2.64 1.02 -10.35
N THR A 49 3.78 0.56 -10.85
CA THR A 49 4.02 -0.83 -11.24
C THR A 49 4.90 -1.55 -10.22
N LYS A 50 4.99 -2.89 -10.33
CA LYS A 50 5.89 -3.70 -9.52
C LYS A 50 7.33 -3.19 -9.55
N SER A 51 7.82 -2.81 -10.74
CA SER A 51 9.18 -2.30 -10.94
C SER A 51 9.42 -0.96 -10.25
N ASP A 52 8.40 -0.08 -10.19
CA ASP A 52 8.53 1.21 -9.49
C ASP A 52 8.79 1.00 -7.98
N PHE A 53 8.14 -0.01 -7.37
CA PHE A 53 8.33 -0.34 -5.95
C PHE A 53 9.54 -1.23 -5.68
N PHE A 54 9.65 -2.38 -6.36
CA PHE A 54 10.64 -3.39 -5.98
C PHE A 54 12.01 -3.15 -6.61
N ASN A 55 12.07 -2.66 -7.85
CA ASN A 55 13.37 -2.39 -8.49
C ASN A 55 13.85 -0.99 -8.13
N TYR A 56 13.07 0.03 -8.47
CA TYR A 56 13.50 1.42 -8.25
C TYR A 56 13.51 1.80 -6.76
N PHE A 57 12.40 1.64 -6.04
CA PHE A 57 12.36 2.11 -4.66
C PHE A 57 13.16 1.21 -3.72
N ALA A 58 12.87 -0.10 -3.69
CA ALA A 58 13.48 -1.01 -2.73
C ALA A 58 14.97 -1.28 -3.04
N VAL A 59 15.32 -1.65 -4.27
CA VAL A 59 16.73 -1.96 -4.62
C VAL A 59 17.52 -0.67 -4.87
N GLU A 60 17.16 0.14 -5.87
CA GLU A 60 18.01 1.26 -6.29
C GLU A 60 18.06 2.42 -5.27
N LYS A 61 16.95 2.73 -4.58
CA LYS A 61 16.89 3.87 -3.64
C LYS A 61 17.14 3.50 -2.19
N LEU A 62 16.60 2.38 -1.72
CA LEU A 62 16.74 1.95 -0.33
C LEU A 62 17.90 0.96 -0.12
N GLY A 63 18.45 0.37 -1.19
CA GLY A 63 19.55 -0.60 -1.08
C GLY A 63 19.14 -1.90 -0.37
N LEU A 64 17.86 -2.26 -0.42
CA LEU A 64 17.35 -3.47 0.23
C LEU A 64 17.85 -4.72 -0.49
N ASN A 65 18.23 -5.74 0.28
CA ASN A 65 18.62 -7.02 -0.26
C ASN A 65 17.40 -7.85 -0.72
N GLN A 66 17.65 -8.83 -1.58
CA GLN A 66 16.60 -9.66 -2.17
C GLN A 66 15.82 -10.47 -1.13
N ASN A 67 16.46 -10.90 -0.04
CA ASN A 67 15.78 -11.69 1.00
C ASN A 67 14.70 -10.86 1.71
N VAL A 68 14.99 -9.59 2.04
CA VAL A 68 14.01 -8.67 2.62
C VAL A 68 12.86 -8.40 1.65
N ILE A 69 13.19 -8.16 0.38
CA ILE A 69 12.19 -7.91 -0.67
C ILE A 69 11.26 -9.12 -0.85
N ASN A 70 11.82 -10.33 -0.91
CA ASN A 70 11.07 -11.57 -1.04
C ASN A 70 10.17 -11.82 0.19
N GLY A 71 10.67 -11.54 1.39
CA GLY A 71 9.89 -11.64 2.63
C GLY A 71 8.66 -10.72 2.60
N ILE A 72 8.86 -9.44 2.26
CA ILE A 72 7.77 -8.47 2.12
C ILE A 72 6.77 -8.91 1.04
N ALA A 73 7.25 -9.35 -0.12
CA ALA A 73 6.37 -9.83 -1.19
C ALA A 73 5.53 -11.04 -0.74
N GLN A 74 6.12 -11.97 0.01
CA GLN A 74 5.42 -13.12 0.57
C GLN A 74 4.36 -12.72 1.61
N GLU A 75 4.65 -11.74 2.46
CA GLU A 75 3.68 -11.17 3.40
C GLU A 75 2.46 -10.60 2.66
N PHE A 76 2.65 -9.89 1.53
CA PHE A 76 1.54 -9.44 0.69
C PHE A 76 0.74 -10.61 0.12
N HIS A 77 1.39 -11.65 -0.39
CA HIS A 77 0.69 -12.84 -0.90
C HIS A 77 -0.18 -13.52 0.16
N GLN A 78 0.29 -13.56 1.41
CA GLN A 78 -0.46 -14.14 2.53
C GLN A 78 -1.61 -13.23 3.00
N ALA A 79 -1.40 -11.91 2.99
CA ALA A 79 -2.40 -10.95 3.46
C ALA A 79 -3.55 -10.70 2.48
N ILE A 80 -3.32 -10.81 1.16
CA ILE A 80 -4.35 -10.51 0.15
C ILE A 80 -5.63 -11.35 0.33
N PRO A 81 -5.59 -12.68 0.53
CA PRO A 81 -6.78 -13.47 0.84
C PRO A 81 -7.53 -12.96 2.07
N GLU A 82 -6.82 -12.67 3.17
CA GLU A 82 -7.43 -12.15 4.40
C GLU A 82 -8.08 -10.79 4.17
N TRP A 83 -7.46 -9.91 3.37
CA TRP A 83 -8.05 -8.62 3.02
C TRP A 83 -9.37 -8.76 2.26
N ARG A 84 -9.48 -9.73 1.34
CA ARG A 84 -10.75 -10.00 0.64
C ARG A 84 -11.83 -10.43 1.60
N GLU A 85 -11.50 -11.29 2.55
CA GLU A 85 -12.41 -11.73 3.60
C GLU A 85 -12.86 -10.53 4.44
N LEU A 86 -11.91 -9.76 4.97
CA LEU A 86 -12.11 -8.53 5.76
C LEU A 86 -13.04 -7.53 5.06
N ILE A 87 -12.85 -7.29 3.77
CA ILE A 87 -13.72 -6.39 3.00
C ILE A 87 -15.13 -6.96 2.92
N SER A 88 -15.27 -8.26 2.68
CA SER A 88 -16.57 -8.93 2.50
C SER A 88 -17.41 -8.96 3.78
N PHE A 89 -16.78 -9.09 4.96
CA PHE A 89 -17.49 -9.04 6.24
C PHE A 89 -17.54 -7.64 6.89
N SER A 90 -16.98 -6.63 6.23
CA SER A 90 -16.95 -5.26 6.79
C SER A 90 -18.34 -4.62 6.86
N PHE A 91 -18.46 -3.58 7.69
CA PHE A 91 -19.67 -2.74 7.79
C PHE A 91 -19.91 -1.83 6.57
N LEU A 92 -19.15 -2.00 5.49
CA LEU A 92 -19.37 -1.26 4.26
C LEU A 92 -20.67 -1.73 3.58
N SER A 93 -21.39 -0.80 2.95
CA SER A 93 -22.51 -1.16 2.07
C SER A 93 -22.01 -2.08 0.94
N GLN A 94 -22.85 -3.00 0.46
CA GLN A 94 -22.49 -3.91 -0.63
C GLN A 94 -21.84 -3.21 -1.85
N PRO A 95 -22.36 -2.09 -2.39
CA PRO A 95 -21.73 -1.41 -3.52
C PRO A 95 -20.32 -0.86 -3.20
N MET A 96 -20.03 -0.60 -1.93
CA MET A 96 -18.73 -0.12 -1.47
C MET A 96 -17.75 -1.29 -1.31
N GLN A 97 -18.20 -2.42 -0.75
CA GLN A 97 -17.40 -3.65 -0.70
C GLN A 97 -16.93 -4.05 -2.10
N GLU A 98 -17.85 -4.06 -3.08
CA GLU A 98 -17.55 -4.37 -4.48
C GLU A 98 -16.47 -3.44 -5.07
N LYS A 99 -16.57 -2.13 -4.82
CA LYS A 99 -15.55 -1.15 -5.26
C LYS A 99 -14.17 -1.42 -4.65
N TYR A 100 -14.12 -1.78 -3.36
CA TYR A 100 -12.87 -2.11 -2.69
C TYR A 100 -12.24 -3.38 -3.26
N LEU A 101 -13.03 -4.43 -3.45
CA LEU A 101 -12.57 -5.70 -4.04
C LEU A 101 -12.05 -5.50 -5.47
N GLN A 102 -12.79 -4.78 -6.31
CA GLN A 102 -12.37 -4.47 -7.68
C GLN A 102 -11.06 -3.68 -7.72
N LEU A 103 -10.91 -2.68 -6.85
CA LEU A 103 -9.67 -1.90 -6.78
C LEU A 103 -8.49 -2.75 -6.30
N LEU A 104 -8.71 -3.62 -5.31
CA LEU A 104 -7.70 -4.56 -4.82
C LEU A 104 -7.25 -5.49 -5.96
N ASP A 105 -8.18 -6.04 -6.73
CA ASP A 105 -7.90 -6.91 -7.88
C ASP A 105 -7.05 -6.22 -8.94
N GLN A 106 -7.46 -5.01 -9.34
CA GLN A 106 -6.73 -4.21 -10.32
C GLN A 106 -5.29 -3.94 -9.87
N ARG A 107 -5.09 -3.59 -8.60
CA ARG A 107 -3.76 -3.29 -8.06
C ARG A 107 -2.90 -4.55 -7.96
N CYS A 108 -3.45 -5.65 -7.47
CA CYS A 108 -2.71 -6.91 -7.37
C CYS A 108 -2.29 -7.42 -8.75
N LYS A 109 -3.17 -7.32 -9.77
CA LYS A 109 -2.81 -7.63 -11.16
C LYS A 109 -1.69 -6.72 -11.67
N ARG A 110 -1.80 -5.40 -11.47
CA ARG A 110 -0.77 -4.43 -11.91
C ARG A 110 0.58 -4.62 -11.23
N LEU A 111 0.57 -5.11 -9.99
CA LEU A 111 1.78 -5.39 -9.20
C LEU A 111 2.26 -6.84 -9.32
N ASN A 112 1.59 -7.67 -10.14
CA ASN A 112 1.92 -9.08 -10.37
C ASN A 112 2.00 -9.89 -9.06
N PHE A 113 0.95 -9.77 -8.24
CA PHE A 113 0.71 -10.58 -7.03
C PHE A 113 -0.28 -11.73 -7.24
N PHE A 114 -0.89 -11.81 -8.42
CA PHE A 114 -1.59 -13.00 -8.90
C PHE A 114 -0.75 -13.62 -10.02
N ASP A 115 -0.89 -14.93 -10.19
CA ASP A 115 -0.35 -15.66 -11.33
C ASP A 115 -1.04 -15.23 -12.65
#